data_AF-A0A3Q3WJF8-F1
#
_entry.id   AF-A0A3Q3WJF8-F1
#
_cell.length_a   1.000
_cell.length_b   1.000
_cell.length_c   1.000
_cell.angle_alpha   90.00
_cell.angle_beta   90.00
_cell.angle_gamma   90.00
#
_symmetry.space_group_name_H-M   'P 1'
#
loop_
_entity.id
_entity.type
_entity.pdbx_description
1 polymer ?
#
loop_
_entity_poly.entity_id
_entity_poly.type
_entity_poly.pdbx_seq_one_letter_code
_entity_poly.pdbx_strand_id
1 'polypeptide(L)'
;MDRELNEEELQDLYAWIDNIPLSRPKRHITRDFSDGVMAAEVVKYFFPKLVDLHNYVPANSTQQKLSNWNHLSRKVFSKLNFHVPEETVKRIVLSTAGVIEPVLNALREMIQKKQECTAEHFLVCTACFLQVCEVQQTVQFHRDMEPVFQQMLQEKEQAVMALQETVEILQMKVNRLEHLVHLKDMRIEDLMRHLETYKAKGNTC
;
A
#
# COMPACT_ATOMS: atom_id res chain seq x y z
N MET A 1 -3.34 5.86 -28.95
CA MET A 1 -2.89 6.21 -27.59
C MET A 1 -1.75 7.18 -27.81
N ASP A 2 -2.10 8.45 -28.00
CA ASP A 2 -1.19 9.49 -28.49
C ASP A 2 -1.34 10.73 -27.60
N ARG A 3 -1.29 10.51 -26.28
CA ARG A 3 -1.24 11.58 -25.28
C ARG A 3 0.22 11.95 -25.09
N GLU A 4 0.61 13.13 -25.55
CA GLU A 4 1.88 13.75 -25.17
C GLU A 4 1.79 14.11 -23.69
N LEU A 5 2.73 13.60 -22.88
CA LEU A 5 2.83 13.94 -21.46
C LEU A 5 3.65 15.23 -21.32
N ASN A 6 3.20 16.13 -20.45
CA ASN A 6 3.93 17.37 -20.17
C ASN A 6 5.26 17.06 -19.48
N GLU A 7 6.24 17.97 -19.59
CA GLU A 7 7.57 17.80 -18.99
C GLU A 7 7.51 17.61 -17.46
N GLU A 8 6.54 18.25 -16.79
CA GLU A 8 6.25 18.07 -15.36
C GLU A 8 5.69 16.68 -15.04
N GLU A 9 4.69 16.20 -15.81
CA GLU A 9 4.13 14.85 -15.64
C GLU A 9 5.18 13.77 -15.89
N LEU A 10 6.11 14.03 -16.81
CA LEU A 10 7.22 13.15 -17.11
C LEU A 10 8.22 13.06 -15.95
N GLN A 11 8.55 14.20 -15.35
CA GLN A 11 9.43 14.25 -14.18
C GLN A 11 8.82 13.53 -12.98
N ASP A 12 7.51 13.70 -12.75
CA ASP A 12 6.78 12.99 -11.70
C ASP A 12 6.74 11.48 -11.93
N LEU A 13 6.51 11.05 -13.17
CA LEU A 13 6.53 9.63 -13.53
C LEU A 13 7.91 9.02 -13.26
N TYR A 14 8.98 9.73 -13.59
CA TYR A 14 10.35 9.27 -13.36
C TYR A 14 10.69 9.21 -11.87
N ALA A 15 10.29 10.21 -11.09
CA ALA A 15 10.43 10.18 -9.64
C ALA A 15 9.68 9.00 -9.01
N TRP A 16 8.45 8.72 -9.46
CA TRP A 16 7.69 7.54 -9.01
C TRP A 16 8.42 6.24 -9.32
N ILE A 17 8.93 6.11 -10.55
CA ILE A 17 9.71 4.94 -10.98
C ILE A 17 10.98 4.76 -10.13
N ASP A 18 11.64 5.83 -9.71
CA ASP A 18 12.86 5.77 -8.88
C ASP A 18 12.62 5.43 -7.41
N ASN A 19 11.41 5.63 -6.90
CA ASN A 19 11.02 5.14 -5.58
C ASN A 19 10.87 3.60 -5.53
N ILE A 20 10.81 2.93 -6.68
CA ILE A 20 10.69 1.47 -6.75
C ILE A 20 12.10 0.86 -6.66
N PRO A 21 12.36 -0.04 -5.68
CA PRO A 21 13.65 -0.70 -5.52
C PRO A 21 13.86 -1.71 -6.65
N LEU A 22 14.46 -1.26 -7.74
CA LEU A 22 14.79 -2.10 -8.88
C LEU A 22 16.21 -2.65 -8.75
N SER A 23 16.43 -3.84 -9.30
CA SER A 23 17.69 -4.58 -9.20
C SER A 23 18.87 -3.87 -9.86
N ARG A 24 18.62 -2.88 -10.73
CA ARG A 24 19.63 -2.19 -11.54
C ARG A 24 19.45 -0.67 -11.50
N PRO A 25 20.55 0.11 -11.41
CA PRO A 25 20.48 1.56 -11.48
C PRO A 25 20.05 2.02 -12.88
N LYS A 26 18.99 2.81 -12.95
CA LYS A 26 18.46 3.35 -14.21
C LYS A 26 19.37 4.43 -14.76
N ARG A 27 19.61 4.40 -16.07
CA ARG A 27 20.27 5.51 -16.77
C ARG A 27 19.50 5.96 -18.02
N HIS A 28 18.77 5.06 -18.69
CA HIS A 28 18.02 5.39 -19.91
C HIS A 28 16.69 4.63 -19.98
N ILE A 29 15.59 5.24 -19.52
CA ILE A 29 14.25 4.60 -19.39
C ILE A 29 13.79 3.95 -20.70
N THR A 30 13.96 4.61 -21.85
CA THR A 30 13.57 4.04 -23.16
C THR A 30 14.29 2.73 -23.49
N ARG A 31 15.59 2.65 -23.19
CA ARG A 31 16.42 1.47 -23.45
C ARG A 31 16.18 0.39 -22.40
N ASP A 32 16.14 0.80 -21.15
CA ASP A 32 16.07 -0.05 -19.96
C ASP A 32 14.71 -0.76 -19.85
N PHE A 33 13.63 -0.15 -20.36
CA PHE A 33 12.31 -0.78 -20.45
C PHE A 33 12.08 -1.53 -21.76
N SER A 34 12.96 -1.39 -22.77
CA SER A 34 12.74 -1.98 -24.10
C SER A 34 12.65 -3.52 -24.09
N ASP A 35 13.28 -4.19 -23.12
CA ASP A 35 13.30 -5.66 -23.02
C ASP A 35 12.16 -6.26 -22.19
N GLY A 36 11.32 -5.40 -21.59
CA GLY A 36 10.17 -5.79 -20.76
C GLY A 36 10.53 -6.34 -19.38
N VAL A 37 11.81 -6.55 -19.07
CA VAL A 37 12.23 -7.10 -17.76
C VAL A 37 12.03 -6.07 -16.66
N MET A 38 12.43 -4.81 -16.90
CA MET A 38 12.17 -3.75 -15.91
C MET A 38 10.67 -3.49 -15.70
N ALA A 39 9.86 -3.58 -16.76
CA ALA A 39 8.41 -3.47 -16.62
C ALA A 39 7.86 -4.62 -15.76
N ALA A 40 8.40 -5.83 -15.91
CA ALA A 40 8.07 -6.97 -15.06
C ALA A 40 8.48 -6.74 -13.60
N GLU A 41 9.69 -6.22 -13.34
CA GLU A 41 10.15 -5.87 -11.98
C GLU A 41 9.27 -4.82 -11.31
N VAL A 42 8.86 -3.78 -12.04
CA VAL A 42 7.91 -2.76 -11.53
C VAL A 42 6.61 -3.41 -11.08
N VAL A 43 6.04 -4.30 -11.90
CA VAL A 43 4.79 -4.99 -11.51
C VAL A 43 5.02 -6.03 -10.42
N LYS A 44 6.20 -6.67 -10.36
CA LYS A 44 6.60 -7.59 -9.29
C LYS A 44 6.62 -6.88 -7.92
N TYR A 45 7.06 -5.62 -7.87
CA TYR A 45 7.10 -4.85 -6.63
C TYR A 45 5.71 -4.67 -6.02
N PHE A 46 4.71 -4.31 -6.83
CA PHE A 46 3.34 -4.14 -6.35
C PHE A 46 2.55 -5.45 -6.26
N PHE A 47 2.84 -6.41 -7.14
CA PHE A 47 2.14 -7.69 -7.25
C PHE A 47 3.11 -8.85 -7.46
N PRO A 48 3.82 -9.30 -6.41
CA PRO A 48 4.92 -10.27 -6.52
C PRO A 48 4.50 -11.66 -7.03
N LYS A 49 3.20 -11.97 -6.98
CA LYS A 49 2.60 -13.24 -7.43
C LYS A 49 2.03 -13.19 -8.84
N LEU A 50 1.93 -12.00 -9.44
CA LEU A 50 1.49 -11.85 -10.82
C LEU A 50 2.63 -12.03 -11.81
N VAL A 51 3.84 -11.67 -11.38
CA VAL A 51 5.04 -11.69 -12.22
C VAL A 51 5.98 -12.77 -11.74
N ASP A 52 6.38 -13.61 -12.69
CA ASP A 52 7.43 -14.58 -12.45
C ASP A 52 8.67 -14.24 -13.28
N LEU A 53 9.68 -13.68 -12.63
CA LEU A 53 10.88 -13.13 -13.25
C LEU A 53 11.70 -14.19 -13.99
N HIS A 54 11.59 -15.47 -13.63
CA HIS A 54 12.33 -16.53 -14.34
C HIS A 54 11.92 -16.66 -15.83
N ASN A 55 10.71 -16.19 -16.17
CA ASN A 55 10.22 -16.20 -17.55
C ASN A 55 10.70 -15.01 -18.39
N TYR A 56 11.38 -14.04 -17.78
CA TYR A 56 11.82 -12.82 -18.44
C TYR A 56 13.34 -12.81 -18.48
N VAL A 57 13.90 -13.14 -19.65
CA VAL A 57 15.34 -13.14 -19.85
C VAL A 57 15.77 -11.78 -20.40
N PRO A 58 16.70 -11.06 -19.74
CA PRO A 58 17.26 -9.83 -20.27
C PRO A 58 17.89 -10.09 -21.64
N ALA A 59 17.47 -9.35 -22.66
CA ALA A 59 17.88 -9.65 -24.01
C ALA A 59 18.04 -8.39 -24.87
N ASN A 60 19.06 -8.42 -25.73
CA ASN A 60 19.29 -7.39 -26.73
C ASN A 60 18.63 -7.72 -28.08
N SER A 61 18.25 -8.99 -28.31
CA SER A 61 17.58 -9.43 -29.54
C SER A 61 16.13 -8.96 -29.57
N THR A 62 15.76 -8.26 -30.65
CA THR A 62 14.39 -7.78 -30.92
C THR A 62 13.34 -8.88 -30.76
N GLN A 63 13.63 -10.09 -31.22
CA GLN A 63 12.70 -11.22 -31.14
C GLN A 63 12.46 -11.66 -29.69
N GLN A 64 13.52 -11.71 -28.87
CA GLN A 64 13.40 -12.08 -27.46
C GLN A 64 12.70 -10.98 -26.65
N LYS A 65 13.00 -9.70 -26.94
CA LYS A 65 12.29 -8.56 -26.35
C LYS A 65 10.79 -8.62 -26.66
N LEU A 66 10.41 -8.88 -27.92
CA LEU A 66 9.01 -9.09 -28.31
C LEU A 66 8.37 -10.27 -27.56
N SER A 67 9.09 -11.39 -27.42
CA SER A 67 8.61 -12.54 -26.65
C SER A 67 8.35 -12.18 -25.18
N ASN A 68 9.27 -11.46 -24.54
CA ASN A 68 9.12 -10.98 -23.16
C ASN A 68 7.89 -10.07 -23.02
N TRP A 69 7.71 -9.10 -23.91
CA TRP A 69 6.54 -8.23 -23.92
C TRP A 69 5.23 -8.98 -24.18
N ASN A 70 5.21 -9.95 -25.10
CA ASN A 70 4.04 -10.78 -25.37
C ASN A 70 3.67 -11.67 -24.17
N HIS A 71 4.67 -12.12 -23.41
CA HIS A 71 4.44 -12.84 -22.15
C HIS A 71 3.89 -11.92 -21.07
N LEU A 72 4.46 -10.72 -20.93
CA LEU A 72 3.97 -9.67 -20.02
C LEU A 72 2.52 -9.30 -20.32
N SER A 73 2.19 -9.06 -21.59
CA SER A 73 0.84 -8.69 -22.02
C SER A 73 -0.19 -9.77 -21.67
N ARG A 74 0.13 -11.04 -21.91
CA ARG A 74 -0.79 -12.16 -21.67
C ARG A 74 -0.91 -12.56 -20.20
N LYS A 75 0.19 -12.53 -19.44
CA LYS A 75 0.19 -13.01 -18.05
C LYS A 75 -0.12 -11.92 -17.03
N VAL A 76 0.38 -10.73 -17.27
CA VAL A 76 0.37 -9.63 -16.30
C VAL A 76 -0.66 -8.59 -16.72
N PHE A 77 -0.57 -8.05 -17.94
CA PHE A 77 -1.49 -6.99 -18.38
C PHE A 77 -2.94 -7.48 -18.51
N SER A 78 -3.16 -8.73 -18.95
CA SER A 78 -4.50 -9.32 -18.95
C SER A 78 -5.14 -9.35 -17.56
N LYS A 79 -4.37 -9.51 -16.48
CA LYS A 79 -4.90 -9.48 -15.10
C LYS A 79 -5.14 -8.07 -14.58
N LEU A 80 -4.42 -7.09 -15.14
CA LEU A 80 -4.61 -5.67 -14.88
C LEU A 80 -5.72 -5.05 -15.76
N ASN A 81 -6.37 -5.85 -16.63
CA ASN A 81 -7.29 -5.36 -17.68
C ASN A 81 -6.65 -4.27 -18.56
N PHE A 82 -5.35 -4.38 -18.77
CA PHE A 82 -4.55 -3.47 -19.58
C PHE A 82 -4.22 -4.15 -20.91
N HIS A 83 -4.42 -3.44 -22.01
CA HIS A 83 -4.11 -3.95 -23.34
C HIS A 83 -3.21 -2.95 -24.07
N VAL A 84 -2.01 -3.41 -24.42
CA VAL A 84 -1.07 -2.66 -25.25
C VAL A 84 -1.11 -3.24 -26.66
N PRO A 85 -1.44 -2.43 -27.69
CA PRO A 85 -1.42 -2.88 -29.07
C PRO A 85 -0.03 -3.41 -29.47
N GLU A 86 0.01 -4.47 -30.29
CA GLU A 86 1.26 -5.08 -30.74
C GLU A 86 2.17 -4.08 -31.48
N GLU A 87 1.59 -3.15 -32.23
CA GLU A 87 2.32 -2.08 -32.92
C GLU A 87 3.02 -1.13 -31.94
N THR A 88 2.40 -0.84 -30.80
CA THR A 88 3.03 -0.05 -29.73
C THR A 88 4.17 -0.85 -29.09
N VAL A 89 3.98 -2.15 -28.85
CA VAL A 89 5.04 -3.04 -28.33
C VAL A 89 6.24 -3.08 -29.27
N LYS A 90 6.04 -3.18 -30.58
CA LYS A 90 7.13 -3.15 -31.57
C LYS A 90 7.93 -1.85 -31.47
N ARG A 91 7.27 -0.69 -31.35
CA ARG A 91 7.95 0.61 -31.15
C ARG A 91 8.73 0.68 -29.83
N ILE A 92 8.18 0.12 -28.74
CA ILE A 92 8.89 0.05 -27.44
C ILE A 92 10.16 -0.80 -27.56
N VAL A 93 10.07 -1.96 -28.23
CA VAL A 93 11.21 -2.85 -28.43
C VAL A 93 12.33 -2.18 -29.24
N LEU A 94 11.96 -1.31 -30.19
CA LEU A 94 12.89 -0.48 -30.96
C LEU A 94 13.45 0.72 -30.18
N SER A 95 13.09 0.88 -28.90
CA SER A 95 13.50 2.01 -28.05
C SER A 95 13.09 3.38 -28.62
N THR A 96 11.94 3.44 -29.30
CA THR A 96 11.39 4.72 -29.80
C THR A 96 11.00 5.61 -28.62
N ALA A 97 11.59 6.81 -28.55
CA ALA A 97 11.28 7.79 -27.50
C ALA A 97 9.83 8.31 -27.64
N GLY A 98 9.19 8.64 -26.51
CA GLY A 98 7.82 9.15 -26.48
C GLY A 98 6.71 8.08 -26.52
N VAL A 99 7.06 6.80 -26.72
CA VAL A 99 6.08 5.70 -26.78
C VAL A 99 5.95 4.95 -25.46
N ILE A 100 7.02 4.89 -24.67
CA ILE A 100 7.04 4.10 -23.43
C ILE A 100 6.42 4.88 -22.27
N GLU A 101 6.55 6.20 -22.26
CA GLU A 101 6.13 7.13 -21.23
C GLU A 101 4.61 7.06 -21.02
N PRO A 102 3.76 7.12 -22.07
CA PRO A 102 2.31 6.96 -21.90
C PRO A 102 1.92 5.56 -21.41
N VAL A 103 2.67 4.53 -21.82
CA VAL A 103 2.42 3.13 -21.41
C VAL A 103 2.76 2.94 -19.94
N LEU A 104 3.84 3.57 -19.45
CA LEU A 104 4.22 3.55 -18.04
C LEU A 104 3.25 4.33 -17.18
N ASN A 105 2.76 5.49 -17.66
CA ASN A 105 1.74 6.23 -16.93
C ASN A 105 0.42 5.44 -16.85
N ALA A 106 -0.01 4.83 -17.95
CA ALA A 106 -1.18 3.95 -17.95
C ALA A 106 -0.98 2.75 -17.01
N LEU A 107 0.22 2.16 -16.98
CA LEU A 107 0.57 1.09 -16.05
C LEU A 107 0.46 1.55 -14.59
N ARG A 108 0.96 2.75 -14.27
CA ARG A 108 0.85 3.37 -12.93
C ARG A 108 -0.62 3.53 -12.51
N GLU A 109 -1.46 4.09 -13.39
CA GLU A 109 -2.90 4.26 -13.13
C GLU A 109 -3.60 2.92 -12.89
N MET A 110 -3.29 1.90 -13.69
CA MET A 110 -3.86 0.56 -13.52
C MET A 110 -3.41 -0.12 -12.22
N ILE A 111 -2.15 0.08 -11.82
CA ILE A 111 -1.63 -0.41 -10.54
C ILE A 111 -2.37 0.27 -9.38
N GLN A 112 -2.50 1.59 -9.40
CA GLN A 112 -3.21 2.33 -8.36
C GLN A 112 -4.67 1.87 -8.24
N LYS A 113 -5.38 1.76 -9.36
CA LYS A 113 -6.77 1.28 -9.39
C LYS A 113 -6.92 -0.13 -8.81
N LYS A 114 -5.96 -1.02 -9.06
CA LYS A 114 -5.95 -2.38 -8.49
C LYS A 114 -5.60 -2.40 -7.00
N GLN A 115 -4.76 -1.47 -6.53
CA GLN A 115 -4.45 -1.33 -5.10
C GLN A 115 -5.66 -0.80 -4.32
N GLU A 116 -6.40 0.16 -4.86
CA GLU A 116 -7.64 0.69 -4.25
C GLU A 116 -8.69 -0.42 -4.10
N CYS A 117 -8.88 -1.27 -5.11
CA CYS A 117 -9.74 -2.46 -4.99
C CYS A 117 -9.22 -3.52 -4.00
N THR A 118 -7.93 -3.52 -3.68
CA THR A 118 -7.34 -4.44 -2.67
C THR A 118 -7.51 -3.88 -1.26
N ALA A 119 -7.47 -2.56 -1.09
CA ALA A 119 -7.69 -1.86 0.18
C ALA A 119 -9.16 -1.89 0.63
N GLU A 120 -10.12 -1.77 -0.31
CA GLU A 120 -11.55 -1.90 0.02
C GLU A 120 -11.99 -3.34 0.33
N HIS A 121 -11.14 -4.34 0.07
CA HIS A 121 -11.44 -5.74 0.36
C HIS A 121 -11.35 -6.12 1.85
N PHE A 122 -10.89 -5.21 2.73
CA PHE A 122 -10.93 -5.42 4.18
C PHE A 122 -12.24 -4.97 4.83
N LEU A 123 -13.05 -4.13 4.18
CA LEU A 123 -14.20 -3.47 4.81
C LEU A 123 -15.59 -3.86 4.24
N VAL A 124 -15.67 -4.59 3.12
CA VAL A 124 -16.97 -4.88 2.46
C VAL A 124 -17.26 -6.38 2.38
N CYS A 125 -17.09 -7.12 3.47
CA CYS A 125 -17.52 -8.54 3.56
C CYS A 125 -18.81 -8.76 4.38
N THR A 126 -19.49 -7.70 4.82
CA THR A 126 -20.70 -7.85 5.67
C THR A 126 -22.01 -7.45 5.01
N ALA A 127 -21.99 -6.77 3.85
CA ALA A 127 -23.22 -6.11 3.36
C ALA A 127 -23.68 -6.45 1.92
N CYS A 128 -22.98 -7.25 1.12
CA CYS A 128 -23.42 -7.55 -0.25
C CYS A 128 -23.55 -9.05 -0.54
N PHE A 129 -24.75 -9.55 -0.29
CA PHE A 129 -25.34 -10.69 -1.00
C PHE A 129 -25.32 -10.42 -2.52
N LEU A 130 -24.97 -11.46 -3.30
CA LEU A 130 -24.89 -11.55 -4.77
C LEU A 130 -23.71 -10.83 -5.47
N GLN A 131 -22.60 -11.55 -5.63
CA GLN A 131 -22.15 -12.08 -6.94
C GLN A 131 -20.96 -13.03 -6.69
N VAL A 132 -21.15 -14.31 -6.96
CA VAL A 132 -20.09 -15.33 -6.89
C VAL A 132 -19.13 -15.08 -8.05
N CYS A 133 -17.98 -14.44 -7.80
CA CYS A 133 -16.85 -14.40 -8.72
C CYS A 133 -15.72 -15.25 -8.13
N GLU A 134 -15.65 -16.51 -8.55
CA GLU A 134 -14.62 -17.52 -8.33
C GLU A 134 -13.63 -17.26 -7.18
N VAL A 135 -14.17 -17.39 -5.98
CA VAL A 135 -13.40 -17.56 -4.73
C VAL A 135 -12.81 -18.96 -4.71
N GLN A 136 -11.77 -19.22 -5.50
CA GLN A 136 -10.99 -20.45 -5.41
C GLN A 136 -9.47 -20.27 -5.36
N GLN A 137 -8.94 -19.05 -5.45
CA GLN A 137 -7.48 -18.84 -5.37
C GLN A 137 -6.98 -17.94 -4.23
N THR A 138 -7.87 -17.45 -3.37
CA THR A 138 -7.46 -16.63 -2.21
C THR A 138 -7.01 -17.45 -1.00
N VAL A 139 -7.26 -18.76 -0.97
CA VAL A 139 -6.78 -19.68 0.09
C VAL A 139 -5.36 -20.22 -0.20
N GLN A 140 -4.78 -19.93 -1.37
CA GLN A 140 -3.38 -20.30 -1.69
C GLN A 140 -2.44 -19.08 -1.77
N PHE A 141 -2.97 -17.86 -1.73
CA PHE A 141 -2.19 -16.62 -1.80
C PHE A 141 -1.48 -16.24 -0.49
N HIS A 142 -1.36 -17.15 0.47
CA HIS A 142 -0.55 -16.98 1.69
C HIS A 142 0.28 -18.24 1.98
N ARG A 143 0.90 -18.86 0.96
CA ARG A 143 1.77 -20.03 1.20
C ARG A 143 3.24 -19.89 0.82
N ASP A 144 3.64 -18.76 0.24
CA ASP A 144 5.06 -18.39 0.12
C ASP A 144 5.22 -16.96 0.62
N MET A 145 5.05 -16.78 1.92
CA MET A 145 5.58 -15.61 2.61
C MET A 145 7.05 -15.91 2.87
N GLU A 146 7.94 -15.07 2.36
CA GLU A 146 9.33 -15.08 2.74
C GLU A 146 9.42 -15.12 4.29
N PRO A 147 10.18 -16.05 4.90
CA PRO A 147 10.13 -16.31 6.34
C PRO A 147 10.38 -15.05 7.18
N VAL A 148 11.11 -14.08 6.63
CA VAL A 148 11.35 -12.76 7.21
C VAL A 148 10.06 -11.93 7.35
N PHE A 149 9.17 -11.95 6.36
CA PHE A 149 7.92 -11.18 6.40
C PHE A 149 6.93 -11.81 7.38
N GLN A 150 6.88 -13.15 7.45
CA GLN A 150 6.03 -13.86 8.39
C GLN A 150 6.47 -13.62 9.84
N GLN A 151 7.78 -13.59 10.08
CA GLN A 151 8.34 -13.21 11.37
C GLN A 151 8.04 -11.75 11.71
N MET A 152 8.19 -10.83 10.76
CA MET A 152 7.87 -9.42 10.97
C MET A 152 6.38 -9.22 11.29
N LEU A 153 5.49 -9.92 10.59
CA LEU A 153 4.05 -9.86 10.86
C LEU A 153 3.73 -10.37 12.27
N GLN A 154 4.30 -11.50 12.66
CA GLN A 154 4.13 -12.07 13.99
C GLN A 154 4.67 -11.15 15.10
N GLU A 155 5.83 -10.51 14.88
CA GLU A 155 6.37 -9.50 15.80
C GLU A 155 5.45 -8.29 15.93
N LYS A 156 4.85 -7.83 14.82
CA LYS A 156 3.87 -6.73 14.83
C LYS A 156 2.58 -7.14 15.55
N GLU A 157 2.07 -8.34 15.33
CA GLU A 157 0.89 -8.86 16.02
C GLU A 157 1.12 -8.98 17.54
N GLN A 158 2.30 -9.46 17.96
CA GLN A 158 2.69 -9.51 19.37
C GLN A 158 2.80 -8.11 19.98
N ALA A 159 3.39 -7.15 19.25
CA ALA A 159 3.45 -5.76 19.71
C ALA A 159 2.06 -5.14 19.86
N VAL A 160 1.13 -5.45 18.95
CA VAL A 160 -0.27 -5.00 19.04
C VAL A 160 -0.93 -5.56 20.29
N MET A 161 -0.78 -6.86 20.58
CA MET A 161 -1.34 -7.47 21.80
C MET A 161 -0.75 -6.83 23.07
N ALA A 162 0.56 -6.61 23.12
CA ALA A 162 1.20 -5.98 24.28
C ALA A 162 0.77 -4.52 24.48
N LEU A 163 0.59 -3.77 23.39
CA LEU A 163 0.05 -2.41 23.44
C LEU A 163 -1.40 -2.39 23.92
N GLN A 164 -2.23 -3.33 23.47
CA GLN A 164 -3.62 -3.46 23.93
C GLN A 164 -3.71 -3.73 25.43
N GLU A 165 -2.90 -4.65 25.96
CA GLU A 165 -2.81 -4.91 27.41
C GLU A 165 -2.35 -3.66 28.18
N THR A 166 -1.37 -2.93 27.65
CA THR A 166 -0.90 -1.67 28.26
C THR A 166 -2.00 -0.62 28.30
N VAL A 167 -2.78 -0.48 27.22
CA VAL A 167 -3.93 0.43 27.17
C VAL A 167 -4.98 0.06 28.20
N GLU A 168 -5.28 -1.23 28.38
CA GLU A 168 -6.22 -1.69 29.40
C GLU A 168 -5.75 -1.33 30.82
N ILE A 169 -4.48 -1.57 31.14
CA ILE A 169 -3.88 -1.19 32.42
C ILE A 169 -3.94 0.33 32.63
N LEU A 170 -3.62 1.11 31.60
CA LEU A 170 -3.70 2.57 31.66
C LEU A 170 -5.13 3.04 31.87
N GLN A 171 -6.11 2.43 31.22
CA GLN A 171 -7.53 2.76 31.39
C GLN A 171 -7.98 2.51 32.83
N MET A 172 -7.59 1.38 33.43
CA MET A 172 -7.85 1.10 34.84
C MET A 172 -7.20 2.13 35.77
N LYS A 173 -5.97 2.58 35.47
CA LYS A 173 -5.28 3.62 36.23
C LYS A 173 -5.97 4.99 36.12
N VAL A 174 -6.42 5.37 34.92
CA VAL A 174 -7.18 6.61 34.70
C VAL A 174 -8.47 6.58 35.53
N ASN A 175 -9.27 5.51 35.42
CA ASN A 175 -10.50 5.36 36.20
C ASN A 175 -10.24 5.45 37.73
N ARG A 176 -9.14 4.87 38.21
CA ARG A 176 -8.76 4.95 39.63
C ARG A 176 -8.40 6.37 40.05
N LEU A 177 -7.65 7.09 39.21
CA LEU A 177 -7.28 8.47 39.48
C LEU A 177 -8.50 9.39 39.46
N GLU A 178 -9.40 9.23 38.49
CA GLU A 178 -10.67 9.97 38.41
C GLU A 178 -11.52 9.79 39.67
N HIS A 179 -11.64 8.54 40.16
CA HIS A 179 -12.36 8.28 41.40
C HIS A 179 -11.71 8.96 42.62
N LEU A 180 -10.38 8.98 42.71
CA LEU A 180 -9.66 9.65 43.80
C LEU A 180 -9.82 11.17 43.75
N VAL A 181 -9.80 11.76 42.55
CA VAL A 181 -10.06 13.19 42.35
C VAL A 181 -11.48 13.52 42.80
N HIS A 182 -12.47 12.74 42.37
CA HIS A 182 -13.87 12.94 42.77
C HIS A 182 -14.06 12.93 44.30
N LEU A 183 -13.44 11.96 44.99
CA LEU A 183 -13.51 11.90 46.47
C LEU A 183 -12.83 13.10 47.13
N LYS A 184 -11.71 13.58 46.58
CA LYS A 184 -11.02 14.78 47.07
C LYS A 184 -11.88 16.03 46.87
N ASP A 185 -12.54 16.17 45.73
CA ASP A 185 -13.42 17.30 45.44
C ASP A 185 -14.59 17.35 46.42
N MET A 186 -15.26 16.21 46.67
CA MET A 186 -16.32 16.12 47.68
C MET A 186 -15.83 16.55 49.07
N ARG A 187 -14.61 16.19 49.45
CA ARG A 187 -14.05 16.57 50.75
C ARG A 187 -13.69 18.04 50.81
N ILE A 188 -13.17 18.61 49.72
CA ILE A 188 -12.90 20.04 49.62
C ILE A 188 -14.21 20.83 49.76
N GLU A 189 -15.27 20.43 49.08
CA GLU A 189 -16.59 21.06 49.18
C GLU A 189 -17.16 21.03 50.60
N ASP A 190 -17.04 19.90 51.30
CA ASP A 190 -17.48 19.75 52.69
C ASP A 190 -16.69 20.68 53.64
N LEU A 191 -15.37 20.74 53.49
CA LEU A 191 -14.51 21.61 54.29
C LEU A 191 -14.75 23.10 53.97
N MET A 192 -14.98 23.44 52.70
CA MET A 192 -15.33 24.80 52.28
C MET A 192 -16.64 25.25 52.92
N ARG A 193 -17.68 24.41 52.90
CA ARG A 193 -18.96 24.69 53.59
C ARG A 193 -18.75 24.96 55.08
N HIS A 194 -17.97 24.13 55.77
CA HIS A 194 -17.65 24.37 57.18
C HIS A 194 -16.92 25.71 57.38
N LEU A 195 -15.90 26.02 56.57
CA LEU A 195 -15.18 27.30 56.64
C LEU A 195 -16.10 28.51 56.45
N GLU A 196 -17.04 28.45 55.50
CA GLU A 196 -18.05 29.50 55.31
C GLU A 196 -18.94 29.67 56.54
N THR A 197 -19.38 28.58 57.16
CA THR A 197 -20.17 28.66 58.40
C THR A 197 -19.38 29.26 59.57
N TYR A 198 -18.09 28.99 59.69
CA TYR A 198 -17.23 29.59 60.72
C TYR A 198 -17.01 31.09 60.46
N LYS A 199 -16.75 31.50 59.21
CA LYS A 199 -16.64 32.92 58.85
C LYS A 199 -17.95 33.68 59.11
N ALA A 200 -19.08 33.10 58.77
CA ALA A 200 -20.39 33.70 59.02
C ALA A 200 -20.64 33.93 60.53
N LYS A 201 -20.22 32.98 61.39
CA LYS A 201 -20.33 33.11 62.86
C LYS A 201 -19.33 34.11 63.46
N GLY A 202 -18.15 34.26 62.87
CA GLY A 202 -17.13 35.23 63.31
C GLY A 202 -17.45 36.69 62.96
N ASN A 203 -18.26 36.92 61.92
CA ASN A 203 -18.68 38.27 61.50
C ASN A 203 -19.94 38.80 62.23
N THR A 204 -20.54 38.01 63.14
CA THR A 204 -21.71 38.39 63.94
C THR A 204 -21.38 38.84 65.38
N CYS A 205 -20.13 39.25 65.63
CA CYS A 205 -19.69 39.84 66.90
C CYS A 205 -19.03 41.19 66.67
#